data_AF-A0A2V9S9L6-F1
#
_entry.id   AF-A0A2V9S9L6-F1
#
_cell.length_a   1.000
_cell.length_b   1.000
_cell.length_c   1.000
_cell.angle_alpha   90.00
_cell.angle_beta   90.00
_cell.angle_gamma   90.00
#
_symmetry.space_group_name_H-M   'P 1'
#
loop_
_entity.id
_entity.type
_entity.pdbx_description
1 polymer ?
#
loop_
_entity_poly.entity_id
_entity_poly.type
_entity_poly.pdbx_seq_one_letter_code
_entity_poly.pdbx_strand_id
1 'polypeptide(L)'
;MLLVVVFLMGRYSSQKESPKNIAINSNSPTEPPAQQVRERVLLLAVGDHLDRSQMLLVELSHASGPGEIDISREQQRALELTDANRLYRTTAQQVGDTSIVTLLDELERVLLQVGHQPSSITAGELKKIQDSIQSQGILFKVRVVRSNVREQSAQRPRTASSQKKGQII
;
A
#
# COMPACT_ATOMS: atom_id res chain seq x y z
N MET A 1 -26.21 -36.22 20.24
CA MET A 1 -25.55 -36.11 18.93
C MET A 1 -26.60 -36.27 17.85
N LEU A 2 -27.14 -35.14 17.36
CA LEU A 2 -28.26 -35.09 16.42
C LEU A 2 -27.70 -34.67 15.05
N LEU A 3 -27.83 -35.57 14.07
CA LEU A 3 -27.52 -35.35 12.66
C LEU A 3 -28.56 -34.41 12.04
N VAL A 4 -28.12 -33.38 11.33
CA VAL A 4 -28.94 -32.70 10.32
C VAL A 4 -28.18 -32.72 8.99
N VAL A 5 -28.74 -33.51 8.08
CA VAL A 5 -28.40 -33.65 6.66
C VAL A 5 -29.12 -32.53 5.89
N VAL A 6 -28.73 -32.33 4.62
CA VAL A 6 -29.42 -31.58 3.54
C VAL A 6 -28.91 -30.13 3.44
N PHE A 7 -28.15 -29.71 2.42
CA PHE A 7 -28.58 -29.62 1.02
C PHE A 7 -27.35 -29.36 0.10
N LEU A 8 -26.81 -30.42 -0.50
CA LEU A 8 -25.79 -30.35 -1.56
C LEU A 8 -26.48 -30.66 -2.89
N MET A 9 -27.26 -29.72 -3.43
CA MET A 9 -27.79 -29.84 -4.79
C MET A 9 -27.90 -28.47 -5.45
N GLY A 10 -26.80 -28.07 -6.08
CA GLY A 10 -26.72 -26.85 -6.89
C GLY A 10 -25.58 -26.91 -7.91
N ARG A 11 -25.15 -28.11 -8.30
CA ARG A 11 -24.21 -28.34 -9.39
C ARG A 11 -25.02 -28.93 -10.54
N TYR A 12 -25.52 -28.08 -11.44
CA TYR A 12 -25.78 -28.34 -12.88
C TYR A 12 -26.84 -27.36 -13.40
N SER A 13 -26.37 -26.22 -13.92
CA SER A 13 -27.05 -25.59 -15.05
C SER A 13 -25.98 -25.08 -16.00
N SER A 14 -25.78 -25.86 -17.05
CA SER A 14 -25.15 -25.40 -18.29
C SER A 14 -26.06 -24.37 -18.92
N GLN A 15 -25.67 -23.10 -18.90
CA GLN A 15 -26.23 -22.10 -19.79
C GLN A 15 -25.48 -22.23 -21.13
N LYS A 16 -26.09 -22.95 -22.08
CA LYS A 16 -25.77 -22.81 -23.50
C LYS A 16 -26.19 -21.40 -23.92
N GLU A 17 -25.24 -20.51 -24.15
CA GLU A 17 -25.50 -19.28 -24.93
C GLU A 17 -24.72 -19.35 -26.24
N SER A 18 -25.51 -19.27 -27.32
CA SER A 18 -25.08 -19.26 -28.72
C SER A 18 -24.11 -18.10 -29.01
N PRO A 19 -23.19 -18.25 -29.97
CA PRO A 19 -22.19 -17.24 -30.26
C PRO A 19 -22.84 -16.10 -31.04
N LYS A 20 -23.20 -15.02 -30.35
CA LYS A 20 -23.47 -13.74 -31.01
C LYS A 20 -22.17 -12.96 -31.05
N ASN A 21 -21.62 -12.87 -32.25
CA ASN A 21 -20.46 -12.08 -32.65
C ASN A 21 -20.46 -10.70 -31.95
N ILE A 22 -19.66 -10.55 -30.89
CA ILE A 22 -19.27 -9.24 -30.36
C ILE A 22 -17.83 -9.07 -30.82
N ALA A 23 -17.63 -8.06 -31.67
CA ALA A 23 -16.34 -7.65 -32.19
C ALA A 23 -15.28 -7.69 -31.08
N ILE A 24 -14.25 -8.49 -31.31
CA ILE A 24 -13.12 -8.68 -30.43
C ILE A 24 -12.30 -7.39 -30.53
N ASN A 25 -12.60 -6.41 -29.67
CA ASN A 25 -11.61 -5.40 -29.32
C ASN A 25 -10.60 -6.10 -28.39
N SER A 26 -9.72 -6.89 -29.00
CA SER A 26 -8.52 -7.46 -28.40
C SER A 26 -7.67 -6.30 -27.93
N ASN A 27 -7.77 -5.88 -26.66
CA ASN A 27 -6.77 -5.06 -25.95
C ASN A 27 -7.05 -4.92 -24.44
N SER A 28 -7.72 -5.89 -23.82
CA SER A 28 -7.80 -5.96 -22.35
C SER A 28 -6.91 -7.12 -21.88
N PRO A 29 -5.81 -6.87 -21.16
CA PRO A 29 -5.10 -7.95 -20.47
C PRO A 29 -6.09 -8.58 -19.50
N THR A 30 -6.51 -9.82 -19.78
CA THR A 30 -7.40 -10.58 -18.91
C THR A 30 -6.53 -11.20 -17.81
N GLU A 31 -6.11 -10.39 -16.85
CA GLU A 31 -5.52 -10.94 -15.62
C GLU A 31 -6.60 -11.74 -14.87
N PRO A 32 -6.28 -12.94 -14.35
CA PRO A 32 -7.21 -13.71 -13.55
C PRO A 32 -7.70 -12.89 -12.34
N PRO A 33 -8.99 -13.00 -11.96
CA PRO A 33 -9.63 -12.15 -10.97
C PRO A 33 -8.93 -12.16 -9.59
N ALA A 34 -8.23 -13.25 -9.26
CA ALA A 34 -7.45 -13.35 -8.03
C ALA A 34 -6.21 -12.43 -8.01
N GLN A 35 -5.55 -12.21 -9.15
CA GLN A 35 -4.40 -11.31 -9.26
C GLN A 35 -4.83 -9.85 -9.07
N GLN A 36 -5.92 -9.45 -9.72
CA GLN A 36 -6.51 -8.12 -9.55
C GLN A 36 -6.91 -7.82 -8.11
N VAL A 37 -7.45 -8.80 -7.37
CA VAL A 37 -7.79 -8.62 -5.95
C VAL A 37 -6.54 -8.45 -5.11
N ARG A 38 -5.49 -9.26 -5.34
CA ARG A 38 -4.22 -9.14 -4.61
C ARG A 38 -3.53 -7.80 -4.84
N GLU A 39 -3.53 -7.31 -6.08
CA GLU A 39 -2.97 -6.01 -6.41
C GLU A 39 -3.70 -4.86 -5.70
N ARG A 40 -5.04 -4.92 -5.63
CA ARG A 40 -5.83 -3.92 -4.87
C ARG A 40 -5.50 -3.92 -3.39
N VAL A 41 -5.37 -5.11 -2.79
CA VAL A 41 -5.02 -5.25 -1.37
C VAL A 41 -3.60 -4.72 -1.13
N LEU A 42 -2.66 -4.99 -2.04
CA LEU A 42 -1.31 -4.43 -1.98
C LEU A 42 -1.34 -2.91 -2.04
N LEU A 43 -2.02 -2.32 -3.03
CA LEU A 43 -2.11 -0.86 -3.18
C LEU A 43 -2.71 -0.21 -1.93
N LEU A 44 -3.78 -0.80 -1.35
CA LEU A 44 -4.36 -0.29 -0.11
C LEU A 44 -3.35 -0.34 1.05
N ALA A 45 -2.64 -1.46 1.21
CA ALA A 45 -1.68 -1.65 2.29
C ALA A 45 -0.45 -0.74 2.14
N VAL A 46 0.05 -0.56 0.92
CA VAL A 46 1.12 0.40 0.60
C VAL A 46 0.66 1.83 0.89
N GLY A 47 -0.58 2.18 0.55
CA GLY A 47 -1.14 3.49 0.86
C GLY A 47 -1.12 3.80 2.37
N ASP A 48 -1.58 2.86 3.21
CA ASP A 48 -1.55 3.00 4.67
C ASP A 48 -0.12 3.09 5.22
N HIS A 49 0.80 2.27 4.70
CA HIS A 49 2.21 2.30 5.07
C HIS A 49 2.87 3.65 4.76
N LEU A 50 2.63 4.19 3.57
CA LEU A 50 3.12 5.50 3.17
C LEU A 50 2.52 6.62 4.03
N ASP A 51 1.29 6.47 4.50
CA ASP A 51 0.64 7.40 5.42
C ASP A 51 1.34 7.46 6.79
N ARG A 52 1.57 6.30 7.39
CA ARG A 52 2.27 6.18 8.68
C ARG A 52 3.72 6.68 8.57
N SER A 53 4.37 6.39 7.46
CA SER A 53 5.72 6.86 7.15
C SER A 53 5.76 8.39 6.99
N GLN A 54 4.80 8.98 6.28
CA GLN A 54 4.71 10.42 6.13
C GLN A 54 4.56 11.12 7.48
N MET A 55 3.70 10.61 8.35
CA MET A 55 3.49 11.16 9.69
C MET A 55 4.81 11.20 10.48
N LEU A 56 5.51 10.06 10.55
CA LEU A 56 6.82 9.98 11.23
C LEU A 56 7.84 10.97 10.65
N LEU A 57 7.95 11.04 9.32
CA LEU A 57 8.90 11.94 8.66
C LEU A 57 8.57 13.42 8.92
N VAL A 58 7.28 13.77 8.97
CA VAL A 58 6.83 15.13 9.32
C VAL A 58 7.18 15.44 10.77
N GLU A 59 6.92 14.52 11.71
CA GLU A 59 7.27 14.69 13.11
C GLU A 59 8.77 14.92 13.29
N LEU A 60 9.60 14.08 12.69
CA LEU A 60 11.07 14.22 12.73
C LEU A 60 11.55 15.53 12.09
N SER A 61 10.92 15.95 10.99
CA SER A 61 11.29 17.22 10.32
C SER A 61 10.98 18.46 11.15
N HIS A 62 10.06 18.38 12.11
CA HIS A 62 9.70 19.47 13.00
C HIS A 62 10.14 19.25 14.46
N ALA A 63 10.73 18.10 14.76
CA ALA A 63 11.29 17.81 16.07
C ALA A 63 12.36 18.85 16.41
N SER A 64 12.32 19.35 17.63
CA SER A 64 13.25 20.35 18.15
C SER A 64 13.17 20.38 19.68
N GLY A 65 14.27 20.75 20.33
CA GLY A 65 14.33 20.85 21.78
C GLY A 65 15.69 21.37 22.23
N PRO A 66 15.79 21.96 23.43
CA PRO A 66 17.07 22.34 24.01
C PRO A 66 17.82 21.10 24.51
N GLY A 67 19.11 20.99 24.20
CA GLY A 67 19.96 19.89 24.69
C GLY A 67 19.73 18.57 23.97
N GLU A 68 19.61 17.48 24.73
CA GLU A 68 19.28 16.16 24.20
C GLU A 68 17.78 16.05 23.89
N ILE A 69 17.47 15.45 22.75
CA ILE A 69 16.13 15.29 22.22
C ILE A 69 15.77 13.82 22.30
N ASP A 70 14.76 13.49 23.10
CA ASP A 70 14.21 12.13 23.18
C ASP A 70 13.43 11.82 21.89
N ILE A 71 13.89 10.80 21.18
CA ILE A 71 13.28 10.27 19.96
C ILE A 71 12.89 8.80 20.11
N SER A 72 12.80 8.27 21.33
CA SER A 72 12.51 6.85 21.60
C SER A 72 11.26 6.35 20.86
N ARG A 73 10.24 7.22 20.77
CA ARG A 73 8.98 6.87 20.10
C ARG A 73 9.14 6.83 18.58
N GLU A 74 9.86 7.79 18.02
CA GLU A 74 10.14 7.91 16.59
C GLU A 74 11.06 6.77 16.13
N GLN A 75 12.08 6.45 16.93
CA GLN A 75 12.98 5.31 16.75
C GLN A 75 12.19 4.00 16.67
N GLN A 76 11.32 3.73 17.64
CA GLN A 76 10.52 2.51 17.67
C GLN A 76 9.58 2.42 16.45
N ARG A 77 8.90 3.53 16.11
CA ARG A 77 8.06 3.58 14.89
C ARG A 77 8.88 3.34 13.63
N ALA A 78 10.10 3.86 13.54
CA ALA A 78 10.97 3.66 12.39
C ALA A 78 11.37 2.19 12.20
N LEU A 79 11.64 1.48 13.30
CA LEU A 79 11.94 0.04 13.27
C LEU A 79 10.73 -0.77 12.79
N GLU A 80 9.54 -0.51 13.35
CA GLU A 80 8.29 -1.17 12.92
C GLU A 80 7.98 -0.93 11.43
N LEU A 81 8.16 0.32 10.97
CA LEU A 81 7.95 0.68 9.57
C LEU A 81 8.98 0.01 8.66
N THR A 82 10.22 -0.19 9.11
CA THR A 82 11.27 -0.84 8.32
C THR A 82 10.89 -2.28 7.95
N ASP A 83 10.36 -3.04 8.90
CA ASP A 83 9.95 -4.43 8.67
C ASP A 83 8.81 -4.53 7.64
N ALA A 84 7.78 -3.70 7.81
CA ALA A 84 6.67 -3.60 6.86
C ALA A 84 7.15 -3.14 5.48
N ASN A 85 8.07 -2.18 5.42
CA ASN A 85 8.61 -1.63 4.18
C ASN A 85 9.27 -2.70 3.31
N ARG A 86 10.07 -3.60 3.92
CA ARG A 86 10.72 -4.72 3.20
C ARG A 86 9.73 -5.67 2.56
N LEU A 87 8.64 -5.98 3.26
CA LEU A 87 7.55 -6.80 2.75
C LEU A 87 6.92 -6.15 1.51
N TYR A 88 6.50 -4.88 1.62
CA TYR A 88 5.88 -4.16 0.52
C TYR A 88 6.82 -3.97 -0.67
N ARG A 89 8.11 -3.74 -0.44
CA ARG A 89 9.11 -3.64 -1.51
C ARG A 89 9.20 -4.95 -2.29
N THR A 90 9.22 -6.08 -1.59
CA THR A 90 9.24 -7.41 -2.20
C THR A 90 8.00 -7.65 -3.06
N THR A 91 6.82 -7.28 -2.56
CA THR A 91 5.58 -7.45 -3.36
C THR A 91 5.53 -6.48 -4.54
N ALA A 92 5.96 -5.23 -4.39
CA ALA A 92 6.03 -4.27 -5.49
C ALA A 92 7.01 -4.72 -6.60
N GLN A 93 8.14 -5.34 -6.23
CA GLN A 93 9.07 -5.96 -7.19
C GLN A 93 8.41 -7.08 -8.00
N GLN A 94 7.58 -7.92 -7.37
CA GLN A 94 6.87 -9.00 -8.05
C GLN A 94 5.83 -8.49 -9.06
N VAL A 95 5.21 -7.35 -8.77
CA VAL A 95 4.23 -6.69 -9.65
C VAL A 95 4.90 -5.82 -10.72
N GLY A 96 6.19 -5.51 -10.55
CA GLY A 96 6.97 -4.71 -11.50
C GLY A 96 6.76 -3.20 -11.38
N ASP A 97 6.21 -2.71 -10.26
CA ASP A 97 6.03 -1.27 -10.02
C ASP A 97 7.35 -0.64 -9.54
N THR A 98 8.17 -0.22 -10.50
CA THR A 98 9.48 0.39 -10.23
C THR A 98 9.39 1.67 -9.41
N SER A 99 8.31 2.44 -9.56
CA SER A 99 8.13 3.71 -8.85
C SER A 99 7.95 3.48 -7.35
N ILE A 100 7.12 2.49 -6.98
CA ILE A 100 6.92 2.08 -5.59
C ILE A 100 8.20 1.44 -5.05
N VAL A 101 8.86 0.57 -5.82
CA VAL A 101 10.11 -0.07 -5.38
C VAL A 101 11.19 0.96 -5.05
N THR A 102 11.42 1.94 -5.92
CA THR A 102 12.41 3.00 -5.69
C THR A 102 12.06 3.84 -4.47
N LEU A 103 10.78 4.21 -4.31
CA LEU A 103 10.35 4.96 -3.13
C LEU A 103 10.60 4.18 -1.83
N LEU A 104 10.19 2.91 -1.79
CA LEU A 104 10.35 2.07 -0.60
C LEU A 104 11.83 1.83 -0.27
N ASP A 105 12.70 1.76 -1.28
CA ASP A 105 14.16 1.65 -1.09
C ASP A 105 14.77 2.92 -0.47
N GLU A 106 14.38 4.10 -0.96
CA GLU A 106 14.80 5.38 -0.35
C GLU A 106 14.24 5.55 1.07
N LEU A 107 12.98 5.16 1.28
CA LEU A 107 12.33 5.22 2.58
C LEU A 107 13.03 4.30 3.59
N GLU A 108 13.43 3.08 3.19
CA GLU A 108 14.16 2.15 4.06
C GLU A 108 15.44 2.78 4.60
N ARG A 109 16.21 3.48 3.75
CA ARG A 109 17.45 4.14 4.18
C ARG A 109 17.20 5.16 5.29
N VAL A 110 16.17 5.99 5.15
CA VAL A 110 15.80 6.99 6.16
C VAL A 110 15.29 6.33 7.43
N LEU A 111 14.42 5.32 7.31
CA LEU A 111 13.89 4.59 8.48
C LEU A 111 15.00 3.89 9.27
N LEU A 112 15.95 3.24 8.59
CA LEU A 112 17.13 2.62 9.22
C LEU A 112 18.05 3.65 9.88
N GLN A 113 18.22 4.82 9.27
CA GLN A 113 19.02 5.89 9.88
C GLN A 113 18.43 6.32 11.22
N VAL A 114 17.10 6.45 11.30
CA VAL A 114 16.37 6.81 12.53
C VAL A 114 16.36 5.66 13.54
N GLY A 115 16.03 4.45 13.11
CA GLY A 115 15.90 3.28 13.98
C GLY A 115 17.22 2.87 14.67
N HIS A 116 18.36 3.17 14.05
CA HIS A 116 19.68 2.90 14.63
C HIS A 116 20.26 4.06 15.46
N GLN A 117 19.56 5.18 15.60
CA GLN A 117 19.96 6.21 16.57
C GLN A 117 19.72 5.72 18.01
N PRO A 118 20.46 6.24 19.00
CA PRO A 118 20.07 6.09 20.40
C PRO A 118 18.70 6.74 20.66
N SER A 119 18.08 6.37 21.78
CA SER A 119 16.79 6.91 22.23
C SER A 119 16.81 8.42 22.48
N SER A 120 17.98 9.00 22.75
CA SER A 120 18.18 10.43 22.91
C SER A 120 19.35 10.89 22.05
N ILE A 121 19.14 11.95 21.27
CA ILE A 121 20.12 12.46 20.31
C ILE A 121 20.39 13.94 20.51
N THR A 122 21.56 14.39 20.05
CA THR A 122 21.91 15.81 20.00
C THR A 122 21.17 16.53 18.87
N ALA A 123 21.05 17.85 18.97
CA ALA A 123 20.50 18.69 17.89
C ALA A 123 21.25 18.52 16.55
N GLY A 124 22.56 18.25 16.58
CA GLY A 124 23.35 18.00 15.38
C GLY A 124 23.01 16.65 14.70
N GLU A 125 22.75 15.61 15.50
CA GLU A 125 22.28 14.32 14.98
C GLU A 125 20.87 14.40 14.43
N LEU A 126 19.97 15.12 15.12
CA LEU A 126 18.63 15.37 14.61
C LEU A 126 18.69 16.13 13.28
N LYS A 127 19.56 17.13 13.17
CA LYS A 127 19.77 17.85 11.91
C LYS A 127 20.23 16.91 10.78
N LYS A 128 21.10 15.93 11.03
CA LYS A 128 21.49 14.95 10.00
C LYS A 128 20.31 14.10 9.51
N ILE A 129 19.37 13.76 10.40
CA ILE A 129 18.14 13.07 10.01
C ILE A 129 17.29 13.99 9.13
N GLN A 130 17.09 15.24 9.57
CA GLN A 130 16.31 16.23 8.83
C GLN A 130 16.91 16.52 7.44
N ASP A 131 18.23 16.68 7.35
CA ASP A 131 18.96 16.87 6.10
C ASP A 131 18.80 15.65 5.17
N SER A 132 18.80 14.42 5.71
CA SER A 132 18.56 13.19 4.94
C SER A 132 17.14 13.15 4.36
N ILE A 133 16.13 13.53 5.16
CA ILE A 133 14.73 13.63 4.72
C ILE A 133 14.58 14.68 3.60
N GLN A 134 15.22 15.84 3.75
CA GLN A 134 15.12 16.95 2.81
C GLN A 134 15.89 16.68 1.50
N SER A 135 17.15 16.25 1.59
CA SER A 135 18.03 16.03 0.44
C SER A 135 17.50 14.96 -0.52
N GLN A 136 16.88 13.91 0.02
CA GLN A 136 16.26 12.86 -0.79
C GLN A 136 14.88 13.26 -1.35
N GLY A 137 14.32 14.40 -0.88
CA GLY A 137 12.97 14.84 -1.23
C GLY A 137 11.89 13.83 -0.83
N ILE A 138 12.18 12.98 0.16
CA ILE A 138 11.40 11.76 0.41
C ILE A 138 9.95 12.08 0.78
N LEU A 139 9.71 13.14 1.56
CA LEU A 139 8.37 13.60 1.92
C LEU A 139 7.52 13.96 0.70
N PHE A 140 8.12 14.59 -0.31
CA PHE A 140 7.41 14.92 -1.54
C PHE A 140 7.09 13.66 -2.35
N LYS A 141 8.07 12.77 -2.52
CA LYS A 141 7.88 11.51 -3.24
C LYS A 141 6.81 10.63 -2.58
N VAL A 142 6.81 10.51 -1.25
CA VAL A 142 5.78 9.81 -0.48
C VAL A 142 4.39 10.38 -0.76
N ARG A 143 4.24 11.72 -0.75
CA ARG A 143 2.95 12.37 -1.05
C ARG A 143 2.46 12.10 -2.47
N VAL A 144 3.35 12.17 -3.45
CA VAL A 144 3.02 11.92 -4.86
C VAL A 144 2.60 10.46 -5.06
N VAL A 145 3.42 9.51 -4.62
CA VAL A 145 3.11 8.08 -4.81
C VAL A 145 1.85 7.69 -4.05
N ARG A 146 1.64 8.20 -2.83
CA ARG A 146 0.40 7.98 -2.09
C ARG A 146 -0.83 8.49 -2.86
N SER A 147 -0.74 9.66 -3.48
CA SER A 147 -1.83 10.21 -4.30
C SER A 147 -2.12 9.29 -5.48
N ASN A 148 -1.07 8.83 -6.18
CA ASN A 148 -1.21 7.89 -7.29
C ASN A 148 -1.82 6.54 -6.86
N VAL A 149 -1.38 5.97 -5.74
CA VAL A 149 -1.91 4.72 -5.18
C VAL A 149 -3.39 4.87 -4.82
N ARG A 150 -3.78 6.02 -4.26
CA ARG A 150 -5.19 6.32 -3.93
C ARG A 150 -6.05 6.49 -5.19
N GLU A 151 -5.51 7.09 -6.24
CA GLU A 151 -6.21 7.20 -7.53
C GLU A 151 -6.36 5.82 -8.21
N GLN A 152 -5.30 5.02 -8.26
CA GLN A 152 -5.33 3.68 -8.86
C GLN A 152 -6.28 2.73 -8.12
N SER A 153 -6.32 2.80 -6.79
CA SER A 153 -7.26 2.01 -5.98
C SER A 153 -8.72 2.46 -6.16
N ALA A 154 -8.97 3.74 -6.48
CA ALA A 154 -10.30 4.28 -6.74
C ALA A 154 -10.80 4.03 -8.18
N GLN A 155 -9.91 4.08 -9.18
CA GLN A 155 -10.25 3.93 -10.60
C GLN A 155 -10.57 2.48 -11.00
N ARG A 156 -10.09 1.48 -10.25
CA ARG A 156 -10.39 0.06 -10.53
C ARG A 156 -11.77 -0.30 -9.95
N PRO A 157 -12.81 -0.50 -10.79
CA PRO A 157 -14.19 -0.64 -10.31
C PRO A 157 -14.32 -1.79 -9.32
N ARG A 158 -15.06 -1.53 -8.24
CA ARG A 158 -15.62 -2.57 -7.37
C ARG A 158 -16.63 -3.35 -8.20
N THR A 159 -16.20 -4.43 -8.84
CA THR A 159 -17.11 -5.37 -9.51
C THR A 159 -17.88 -6.15 -8.44
N ALA A 160 -18.88 -5.50 -7.84
CA ALA A 160 -19.89 -6.13 -7.02
C ALA A 160 -21.25 -5.55 -7.39
N SER A 161 -22.00 -6.33 -8.18
CA SER A 161 -23.47 -6.37 -8.24
C SER A 161 -24.21 -5.04 -8.36
N SER A 162 -24.29 -4.48 -9.58
CA SER A 162 -25.51 -3.78 -10.00
C SER A 162 -26.48 -4.79 -10.62
N GLN A 163 -26.99 -5.70 -9.79
CA GLN A 163 -28.04 -6.62 -10.19
C GLN A 163 -29.37 -5.88 -10.11
N LYS A 164 -29.78 -5.32 -11.25
CA LYS A 164 -31.17 -5.30 -11.74
C LYS A 164 -32.23 -5.10 -10.64
N LYS A 165 -32.37 -3.87 -10.14
CA LYS A 165 -33.56 -3.46 -9.38
C LYS A 165 -34.20 -2.28 -10.11
N GLY A 166 -35.15 -2.60 -10.99
CA GLY A 166 -35.87 -1.59 -11.77
C GLY A 166 -36.57 -2.17 -13.00
N GLN A 167 -37.28 -3.29 -12.86
CA GLN A 167 -38.29 -3.67 -13.86
C GLN A 167 -39.40 -4.51 -13.24
N ILE A 168 -40.22 -3.85 -12.45
CA ILE A 168 -41.64 -4.12 -12.24
C ILE A 168 -42.15 -2.68 -11.98
N ILE A 169 -42.90 -2.04 -12.88
CA ILE A 169 -44.32 -2.24 -13.17
C ILE A 169 -44.60 -1.87 -14.62
#